data_AF-A0A6B1ES07-F1
#
_entry.id   AF-A0A6B1ES07-F1
#
_cell.length_a   1.000
_cell.length_b   1.000
_cell.length_c   1.000
_cell.angle_alpha   90.00
_cell.angle_beta   90.00
_cell.angle_gamma   90.00
#
_symmetry.space_group_name_H-M   'P 1'
#
loop_
_entity.id
_entity.type
_entity.pdbx_description
1 polymer ?
#
loop_
_entity_poly.entity_id
_entity_poly.type
_entity_poly.pdbx_seq_one_letter_code
_entity_poly.pdbx_strand_id
1 'polypeptide(L)'
;MATQSVTYTTDKIMPTWEQLAEMGRDLQFLPSVTEQPKVLTQEQVTEFNRVGYIKGIPIFDQSEIGQHRQYFDALLENVIAAGG
;
A
#
# COMPACT_ATOMS: atom_id res chain seq x y z
N MET A 1 -8.45 16.68 28.46
CA MET A 1 -8.70 15.64 27.44
C MET A 1 -7.51 14.70 27.47
N ALA A 2 -7.61 13.59 28.19
CA ALA A 2 -6.49 12.69 28.44
C ALA A 2 -6.33 11.71 27.26
N THR A 3 -5.24 11.85 26.51
CA THR A 3 -4.88 10.93 25.43
C THR A 3 -4.40 9.63 26.07
N GLN A 4 -5.20 8.58 25.96
CA GLN A 4 -4.87 7.26 26.48
C GLN A 4 -3.79 6.64 25.57
N SER A 5 -2.59 6.45 26.12
CA SER A 5 -1.48 5.80 25.43
C SER A 5 -1.71 4.29 25.38
N VAL A 6 -2.05 3.78 24.20
CA VAL A 6 -2.06 2.34 23.94
C VAL A 6 -0.61 1.85 24.01
N THR A 7 -0.32 0.95 24.94
CA THR A 7 1.00 0.31 25.10
C THR A 7 1.06 -0.91 24.19
N TYR A 8 1.87 -0.84 23.13
CA TYR A 8 2.17 -1.96 22.26
C TYR A 8 3.38 -2.72 22.81
N THR A 9 3.19 -3.97 23.23
CA THR A 9 4.30 -4.87 23.58
C THR A 9 4.82 -5.48 22.27
N THR A 10 5.88 -4.89 21.73
CA THR A 10 6.66 -5.46 20.64
C THR A 10 8.08 -5.67 21.17
N ASP A 11 8.63 -6.88 21.01
CA ASP A 11 10.02 -7.24 21.38
C ASP A 11 11.10 -6.46 20.59
N LYS A 12 10.68 -5.46 19.81
CA LYS A 12 11.53 -4.51 19.08
C LYS A 12 11.35 -3.13 19.70
N ILE A 13 12.42 -2.58 20.27
CA ILE A 13 12.48 -1.20 20.76
C ILE A 13 12.21 -0.28 19.57
N MET A 14 11.00 0.25 19.47
CA MET A 14 10.68 1.28 18.48
C MET A 14 11.28 2.62 18.95
N PRO A 15 11.97 3.37 18.07
CA PRO A 15 12.54 4.65 18.47
C PRO A 15 11.46 5.63 18.92
N THR A 16 11.75 6.45 19.93
CA THR A 16 10.87 7.53 20.37
C THR A 16 10.77 8.61 19.30
N TRP A 17 9.77 9.48 19.40
CA TRP A 17 9.63 10.63 18.48
C TRP A 17 10.86 11.53 18.45
N GLU A 18 11.52 11.71 19.60
CA GLU A 18 12.76 12.49 19.74
C GLU A 18 13.91 11.81 19.00
N GLN A 19 14.08 10.49 19.20
CA GLN A 19 15.09 9.70 18.49
C GLN A 19 14.85 9.72 16.99
N LEU A 20 13.59 9.60 16.56
CA LEU A 20 13.20 9.72 15.16
C LEU A 20 13.51 11.12 14.59
N ALA A 21 13.37 12.19 15.37
CA ALA A 21 13.69 13.55 14.93
C ALA A 21 15.21 13.77 14.79
N GLU A 22 16.02 13.13 15.66
CA GLU A 22 17.49 13.20 15.62
C GLU A 22 18.09 12.30 14.54
N MET A 23 17.43 11.20 14.20
CA MET A 23 17.75 10.40 13.03
C MET A 23 17.50 11.29 11.80
N GLY A 24 18.56 11.78 11.17
CA GLY A 24 18.52 12.55 9.92
C GLY A 24 17.92 11.75 8.76
N ARG A 25 16.62 11.47 8.83
CA ARG A 25 15.88 10.60 7.93
C ARG A 25 15.61 11.36 6.65
N ASP A 26 16.02 10.74 5.55
CA ASP A 26 15.59 11.18 4.24
C ASP A 26 14.21 10.59 3.94
N LEU A 27 13.20 11.44 3.88
CA LEU A 27 11.81 11.06 3.60
C LEU A 27 11.42 11.42 2.16
N GLN A 28 12.38 11.37 1.24
CA GLN A 28 12.16 11.60 -0.17
C GLN A 28 11.75 10.32 -0.90
N PHE A 29 11.07 10.52 -2.03
CA PHE A 29 10.81 9.45 -2.97
C PHE A 29 12.11 9.08 -3.71
N LEU A 30 12.46 7.79 -3.70
CA LEU A 30 13.59 7.27 -4.44
C LEU A 30 13.10 6.69 -5.77
N PRO A 31 13.41 7.31 -6.93
CA PRO A 31 12.99 6.80 -8.23
C PRO A 31 13.63 5.46 -8.52
N SER A 32 12.89 4.58 -9.20
CA SER A 32 13.42 3.32 -9.72
C SER A 32 14.43 3.58 -10.83
N VAL A 33 15.59 2.95 -10.72
CA VAL A 33 16.69 3.01 -11.71
C VAL A 33 16.75 1.76 -12.59
N THR A 34 15.66 1.00 -12.66
CA THR A 34 15.61 -0.27 -13.41
C THR A 34 15.73 -0.01 -14.91
N GLU A 35 16.83 -0.46 -15.52
CA GLU A 35 17.11 -0.28 -16.95
C GLU A 35 16.46 -1.34 -17.85
N GLN A 36 16.25 -2.55 -17.31
CA GLN A 36 15.69 -3.69 -18.06
C GLN A 36 14.51 -4.31 -17.29
N PRO A 37 13.36 -3.61 -17.22
CA PRO A 37 12.20 -4.13 -16.52
C PRO A 37 11.64 -5.39 -17.22
N LYS A 38 11.24 -6.39 -16.42
CA LYS A 38 10.76 -7.69 -16.94
C LYS A 38 9.28 -7.67 -17.37
N VAL A 39 8.48 -6.80 -16.77
CA VAL A 39 7.01 -6.82 -16.89
C VAL A 39 6.50 -5.44 -17.28
N LEU A 40 6.99 -4.40 -16.60
CA LEU A 40 6.63 -3.02 -16.90
C LEU A 40 7.41 -2.52 -18.11
N THR A 41 6.77 -1.64 -18.87
CA THR A 41 7.44 -0.84 -19.90
C THR A 41 8.32 0.23 -19.27
N GLN A 42 9.30 0.73 -20.02
CA GLN A 42 10.15 1.82 -19.54
C GLN A 42 9.32 3.09 -19.27
N GLU A 43 8.31 3.34 -20.09
CA GLU A 43 7.38 4.45 -19.93
C GLU A 43 6.58 4.35 -18.63
N GLN A 44 6.12 3.16 -18.26
CA GLN A 44 5.44 2.93 -16.97
C GLN A 44 6.36 3.18 -15.77
N VAL A 45 7.63 2.80 -15.86
CA VAL A 45 8.64 3.09 -14.82
C VAL A 45 8.90 4.60 -14.73
N THR A 46 9.05 5.29 -15.87
CA THR A 46 9.23 6.74 -15.89
C THR A 46 8.02 7.47 -15.31
N GLU A 47 6.80 7.04 -15.64
CA GLU A 47 5.58 7.65 -15.09
C GLU A 47 5.48 7.37 -13.59
N PHE A 48 5.76 6.14 -13.13
CA PHE A 48 5.83 5.83 -11.69
C PHE A 48 6.81 6.75 -10.96
N ASN A 49 8.00 6.94 -11.52
CA ASN A 49 9.00 7.83 -10.91
C ASN A 49 8.54 9.29 -10.82
N ARG A 50 7.60 9.69 -11.69
CA ARG A 50 7.07 11.05 -11.76
C ARG A 50 5.86 11.28 -10.85
N VAL A 51 4.93 10.33 -10.79
CA VAL A 51 3.62 10.51 -10.10
C VAL A 51 3.41 9.58 -8.91
N GLY A 52 4.29 8.61 -8.69
CA GLY A 52 4.29 7.70 -7.55
C GLY A 52 3.34 6.50 -7.65
N TYR A 53 2.68 6.28 -8.79
CA TYR A 53 1.79 5.14 -9.01
C TYR A 53 1.74 4.70 -10.47
N ILE A 54 1.24 3.48 -10.70
CA ILE A 54 0.98 2.92 -12.05
C ILE A 54 -0.48 2.50 -12.11
N LYS A 55 -1.13 2.71 -13.25
CA LYS A 55 -2.52 2.31 -13.51
C LYS A 55 -2.67 1.66 -14.88
N GLY A 56 -3.82 1.02 -15.12
CA GLY A 56 -4.15 0.43 -16.41
C GLY A 56 -3.38 -0.84 -16.73
N ILE A 57 -2.87 -1.55 -15.72
CA ILE A 57 -2.26 -2.87 -15.90
C ILE A 57 -3.39 -3.90 -16.00
N PRO A 58 -3.53 -4.62 -17.12
CA PRO A 58 -4.55 -5.67 -17.27
C PRO A 58 -4.10 -6.92 -16.52
N ILE A 59 -4.26 -6.93 -15.19
CA ILE A 59 -3.86 -8.05 -14.32
C ILE A 59 -4.86 -9.22 -14.41
N PHE A 60 -6.14 -8.90 -14.59
CA PHE A 60 -7.23 -9.87 -14.64
C PHE A 60 -7.92 -9.82 -15.99
N ASP A 61 -8.30 -11.00 -16.50
CA ASP A 61 -9.30 -11.08 -17.56
C ASP A 61 -10.73 -10.84 -17.04
N GLN A 62 -11.71 -10.86 -17.95
CA GLN A 62 -13.11 -10.59 -17.61
C GLN A 62 -13.74 -11.66 -16.71
N SER A 63 -13.29 -12.91 -16.82
CA SER A 63 -13.79 -14.01 -15.98
C SER A 63 -13.22 -13.89 -14.57
N GLU A 64 -11.90 -13.68 -14.46
CA GLU A 64 -11.20 -13.55 -13.19
C GLU A 64 -11.71 -12.34 -12.39
N ILE A 65 -11.85 -11.17 -13.02
CA ILE A 65 -12.39 -10.00 -12.32
C ILE A 65 -13.86 -10.20 -11.94
N GLY A 66 -14.64 -10.93 -12.74
CA GLY A 66 -16.02 -11.27 -12.43
C GLY A 66 -16.14 -12.13 -11.17
N GLN A 67 -15.28 -13.15 -11.03
CA GLN A 67 -15.24 -14.01 -9.83
C GLN A 67 -14.88 -13.21 -8.58
N HIS A 68 -13.88 -12.33 -8.67
CA HIS A 68 -13.52 -11.46 -7.54
C HIS A 68 -14.67 -10.53 -7.14
N ARG A 69 -15.37 -9.92 -8.11
CA ARG A 69 -16.53 -9.05 -7.84
C ARG A 69 -17.62 -9.80 -7.07
N GLN A 70 -18.03 -10.96 -7.59
CA GLN A 70 -19.07 -11.79 -6.95
C GLN A 70 -18.70 -12.17 -5.52
N TYR A 71 -17.45 -12.55 -5.28
CA TYR A 71 -16.96 -12.89 -3.95
C TYR A 71 -17.06 -11.70 -2.99
N PHE A 72 -16.60 -10.52 -3.41
CA PHE A 72 -16.64 -9.32 -2.56
C PHE A 72 -18.07 -8.82 -2.32
N ASP A 73 -18.96 -8.93 -3.31
CA ASP A 73 -20.37 -8.57 -3.15
C ASP A 73 -21.03 -9.46 -2.07
N ALA A 74 -20.82 -10.78 -2.14
CA ALA A 74 -21.33 -11.71 -1.13
C ALA A 74 -20.72 -11.47 0.26
N LEU A 75 -19.43 -11.14 0.34
CA LEU A 75 -18.78 -10.80 1.61
C LEU A 75 -19.40 -9.54 2.22
N LEU A 76 -19.62 -8.51 1.41
CA LEU A 76 -20.21 -7.25 1.85
C LEU A 76 -21.65 -7.44 2.36
N GLU A 77 -22.46 -8.22 1.65
CA GLU A 77 -23.82 -8.57 2.09
C GLU A 77 -23.81 -9.24 3.48
N ASN A 78 -22.89 -10.19 3.69
CA ASN A 78 -22.76 -10.87 4.97
C ASN A 78 -22.33 -9.93 6.10
N VAL A 79 -21.38 -9.02 5.85
CA VAL A 79 -20.92 -8.03 6.85
C VAL A 79 -22.04 -7.06 7.22
N ILE A 80 -22.80 -6.58 6.23
CA ILE A 80 -23.96 -5.72 6.45
C ILE A 80 -25.02 -6.46 7.28
N ALA A 81 -25.31 -7.73 6.95
CA ALA A 81 -26.25 -8.56 7.71
C ALA A 81 -25.77 -8.82 9.17
N ALA A 82 -24.46 -8.85 9.41
CA ALA A 82 -23.86 -9.01 10.73
C ALA A 82 -23.77 -7.71 11.55
N GLY A 83 -24.20 -6.57 11.00
CA GLY A 83 -24.30 -5.30 11.72
C GLY A 83 -23.25 -4.24 11.36
N GLY A 84 -22.39 -4.49 10.36
CA GLY A 84 -21.42 -3.53 9.84
C GLY A 84 -20.06 -3.54 10.54
#